data_AF-A0A6S6RPE7-F1
#
_entry.id   AF-A0A6S6RPE7-F1
#
_cell.length_a   1.000
_cell.length_b   1.000
_cell.length_c   1.000
_cell.angle_alpha   90.00
_cell.angle_beta   90.00
_cell.angle_gamma   90.00
#
_symmetry.space_group_name_H-M   'P 1'
#
loop_
_entity.id
_entity.type
_entity.pdbx_description
1 polymer ?
#
loop_
_entity_poly.entity_id
_entity_poly.type
_entity_poly.pdbx_seq_one_letter_code
_entity_poly.pdbx_strand_id
1 'polypeptide(L)'
;MRDLLKKDTAFWIVKPAIGKEGITGLGTLFSGVFIEVQPGNSEQHAEKFDLLGSPPLASLDAKGIRVILTSDQAGRLNTGAPVLFHGYRVGSVEASSFDIKSRNMHYQLFINAPYDGLVTENVRFWRDSGIAFDLSAQGLRLEMGFLTTLFSGGVSFDVV
;
A
#
# COMPACT_ATOMS: atom_id res chain seq x y z
N MET A 1 4.28 -24.49 -18.15
CA MET A 1 3.20 -23.46 -18.14
C MET A 1 2.01 -23.88 -17.28
N ARG A 2 1.57 -25.16 -17.27
CA ARG A 2 0.56 -25.65 -16.31
C ARG A 2 0.95 -25.43 -14.84
N ASP A 3 2.24 -25.54 -14.52
CA ASP A 3 2.75 -25.31 -13.16
C ASP A 3 2.59 -23.87 -12.66
N LEU A 4 2.31 -22.91 -13.55
CA LEU A 4 2.09 -21.50 -13.21
C LEU A 4 0.62 -21.16 -12.96
N LEU A 5 -0.32 -22.05 -13.29
CA LEU A 5 -1.77 -21.84 -13.18
C LEU A 5 -2.30 -22.45 -11.89
N LYS A 6 -1.99 -21.80 -10.77
CA LYS A 6 -2.41 -22.16 -9.42
C LYS A 6 -3.56 -21.28 -8.98
N LYS A 7 -4.38 -21.70 -8.02
CA LYS A 7 -5.57 -20.96 -7.57
C LYS A 7 -5.33 -19.51 -7.18
N ASP A 8 -4.13 -19.20 -6.70
CA ASP A 8 -3.68 -17.89 -6.25
C ASP A 8 -2.80 -17.16 -7.29
N THR A 9 -2.72 -17.66 -8.52
CA THR A 9 -2.08 -16.95 -9.63
C THR A 9 -2.88 -15.70 -9.98
N ALA A 10 -2.20 -14.56 -10.06
CA ALA A 10 -2.80 -13.28 -10.40
C ALA A 10 -2.44 -12.85 -11.81
N PHE A 11 -3.40 -12.29 -12.53
CA PHE A 11 -3.24 -11.73 -13.87
C PHE A 11 -3.68 -10.26 -13.86
N TRP A 12 -2.94 -9.36 -14.51
CA TRP A 12 -3.36 -7.97 -14.70
C TRP A 12 -2.96 -7.44 -16.06
N ILE A 13 -3.69 -6.42 -16.52
CA ILE A 13 -3.37 -5.71 -17.76
C ILE A 13 -2.32 -4.64 -17.46
N VAL A 14 -1.22 -4.66 -18.22
CA VAL A 14 -0.25 -3.57 -18.26
C VAL A 14 -0.58 -2.65 -19.43
N LYS A 15 -0.89 -1.39 -19.12
CA LYS A 15 -1.20 -0.33 -20.09
C LYS A 15 -0.61 1.00 -19.61
N PRO A 16 -0.48 2.02 -20.48
CA PRO A 16 -0.03 3.33 -20.05
C PRO A 16 -1.07 3.91 -19.09
N ALA A 17 -0.62 4.34 -17.92
CA ALA A 17 -1.49 4.97 -16.93
C ALA A 17 -0.79 6.18 -16.30
N ILE A 18 -1.56 7.26 -16.14
CA ILE A 18 -1.16 8.47 -15.42
C ILE A 18 -1.98 8.52 -14.15
N GLY A 19 -1.30 8.48 -13.00
CA GLY A 19 -1.89 8.53 -11.68
C GLY A 19 -1.22 9.57 -10.79
N LYS A 20 -1.73 9.72 -9.57
CA LYS A 20 -1.15 10.63 -8.56
C LYS A 20 0.28 10.24 -8.18
N GLU A 21 0.59 8.95 -8.24
CA GLU A 21 1.91 8.37 -7.96
C GLU A 21 2.89 8.46 -9.15
N GLY A 22 2.46 9.05 -10.28
CA GLY A 22 3.29 9.22 -11.47
C GLY A 22 2.77 8.47 -12.70
N ILE A 23 3.68 8.19 -13.63
CA ILE A 23 3.38 7.58 -14.92
C ILE A 23 3.92 6.15 -14.94
N THR A 24 3.08 5.21 -15.34
CA THR A 24 3.43 3.78 -15.42
C THR A 24 3.12 3.21 -16.80
N GLY A 25 3.72 2.07 -17.14
CA GLY A 25 3.39 1.31 -18.35
C GLY A 25 3.83 1.97 -19.66
N LEU A 26 4.75 2.95 -19.65
CA LEU A 26 5.18 3.66 -20.88
C LEU A 26 5.75 2.74 -21.97
N GLY A 27 6.34 1.60 -21.61
CA GLY A 27 6.82 0.60 -22.57
C GLY A 27 5.72 0.07 -23.50
N THR A 28 4.46 0.06 -23.03
CA THR A 28 3.30 -0.40 -23.81
C THR A 28 2.92 0.55 -24.95
N LEU A 29 3.43 1.79 -24.97
CA LEU A 29 3.26 2.68 -26.12
C LEU A 29 3.95 2.15 -27.37
N PHE A 30 5.02 1.35 -27.19
CA PHE A 30 5.75 0.70 -28.27
C PHE A 30 5.35 -0.77 -28.43
N SER A 31 5.28 -1.54 -27.34
CA SER A 31 5.00 -2.99 -27.39
C SER A 31 3.52 -3.34 -27.56
N GLY A 32 2.61 -2.38 -27.35
CA GLY A 32 1.19 -2.64 -27.15
C GLY A 32 0.86 -3.06 -25.71
N VAL A 33 -0.44 -3.09 -25.39
CA VAL A 33 -0.98 -3.54 -24.11
C VAL A 33 -0.81 -5.05 -23.97
N PHE A 34 -0.34 -5.52 -22.82
CA PHE A 34 -0.11 -6.94 -22.55
C PHE A 34 -0.63 -7.35 -21.16
N ILE A 35 -0.66 -8.66 -20.92
CA ILE A 35 -1.04 -9.24 -19.62
C ILE A 35 0.23 -9.72 -18.93
N GLU A 36 0.41 -9.32 -17.67
CA GLU A 36 1.41 -9.92 -16.78
C GLU A 36 0.77 -10.97 -15.90
N VAL A 37 1.59 -11.92 -15.46
CA VAL A 37 1.21 -13.01 -14.58
C VAL A 37 2.15 -13.07 -13.39
N GLN A 38 1.57 -13.15 -12.20
CA GLN A 38 2.27 -13.56 -10.99
C GLN A 38 1.86 -15.00 -10.65
N PRO A 39 2.79 -15.97 -10.74
CA PRO A 39 2.53 -17.32 -10.27
C PRO A 39 2.21 -17.33 -8.77
N GLY A 40 1.22 -18.14 -8.39
CA GLY A 40 0.90 -18.39 -6.99
C GLY A 40 1.72 -19.52 -6.37
N ASN A 41 1.47 -19.78 -5.09
CA ASN A 41 2.10 -20.85 -4.31
C ASN A 41 1.14 -21.99 -3.98
N SER A 42 -0.15 -21.89 -4.30
CA SER A 42 -1.13 -22.95 -4.02
C SER A 42 -0.76 -24.27 -4.69
N GLU A 43 -1.02 -25.37 -3.98
CA GLU A 43 -0.93 -26.73 -4.53
C GLU A 43 -2.10 -27.07 -5.47
N GLN A 44 -3.15 -26.24 -5.49
CA GLN A 44 -4.34 -26.47 -6.30
C GLN A 44 -4.27 -25.69 -7.61
N HIS A 45 -4.52 -26.38 -8.71
CA HIS A 45 -4.62 -25.76 -10.03
C HIS A 45 -5.97 -25.09 -10.26
N ALA A 46 -5.97 -24.08 -11.13
CA ALA A 46 -7.18 -23.40 -11.61
C ALA A 46 -7.07 -23.11 -13.11
N GLU A 47 -8.22 -23.06 -13.77
CA GLU A 47 -8.32 -22.75 -15.22
C GLU A 47 -9.11 -21.45 -15.49
N LYS A 48 -9.73 -20.89 -14.45
CA LYS A 48 -10.49 -19.64 -14.51
C LYS A 48 -9.89 -18.66 -13.51
N PHE A 49 -9.64 -17.45 -13.99
CA PHE A 49 -8.98 -16.39 -13.23
C PHE A 49 -9.70 -15.07 -13.46
N ASP A 50 -9.76 -14.27 -12.41
CA ASP A 50 -10.18 -12.88 -12.52
C ASP A 50 -9.01 -12.03 -13.02
N LEU A 51 -9.31 -11.11 -13.94
CA LEU A 51 -8.33 -10.17 -14.44
C LEU A 51 -8.30 -8.93 -13.56
N LEU A 52 -7.19 -8.73 -12.85
CA LEU A 52 -7.02 -7.59 -11.95
C LEU A 52 -6.81 -6.30 -12.76
N GLY A 53 -7.42 -5.21 -12.27
CA GLY A 53 -7.30 -3.89 -12.88
C GLY A 53 -5.97 -3.17 -12.59
N SER A 54 -5.20 -3.66 -11.62
CA SER A 54 -3.89 -3.14 -11.22
C SER A 54 -3.01 -4.28 -10.71
N PRO A 55 -1.67 -4.14 -10.78
CA PRO A 55 -0.77 -5.12 -10.20
C PRO A 55 -1.00 -5.23 -8.68
N PRO A 56 -0.84 -6.43 -8.10
CA PRO A 56 -0.82 -6.59 -6.65
C PRO A 56 0.35 -5.79 -6.07
N LEU A 57 0.11 -5.03 -5.01
CA LEU A 57 1.12 -4.13 -4.42
C LEU A 57 2.26 -4.87 -3.72
N ALA A 58 2.00 -6.07 -3.23
CA ALA A 58 3.03 -6.97 -2.73
C ALA A 58 2.91 -8.32 -3.44
N SER A 59 4.06 -8.91 -3.73
CA SER A 59 4.09 -10.28 -4.22
C SER A 59 3.57 -11.25 -3.17
N LEU A 60 2.99 -12.38 -3.57
CA LEU A 60 2.61 -13.46 -2.65
C LEU A 60 3.81 -13.94 -1.81
N ASP A 61 5.01 -13.89 -2.38
CA ASP A 61 6.29 -14.25 -1.72
C ASP A 61 6.92 -13.10 -0.91
N ALA A 62 6.29 -11.93 -0.87
CA ALA A 62 6.85 -10.80 -0.14
C ALA A 62 6.92 -11.13 1.35
N LYS A 63 8.15 -11.19 1.87
CA LYS A 63 8.41 -11.41 3.30
C LYS A 63 8.01 -10.17 4.10
N GLY A 64 7.32 -10.36 5.21
CA GLY A 64 6.83 -9.30 6.07
C GLY A 64 5.52 -9.69 6.76
N ILE A 65 4.84 -8.71 7.32
CA ILE A 65 3.55 -8.91 7.99
C ILE A 65 2.46 -8.00 7.42
N ARG A 66 1.21 -8.44 7.58
CA ARG A 66 0.02 -7.64 7.27
C ARG A 66 -0.65 -7.20 8.55
N VAL A 67 -1.00 -5.92 8.63
CA VAL A 67 -1.69 -5.33 9.78
C VAL A 67 -2.99 -4.70 9.29
N ILE A 68 -4.09 -4.94 10.01
CA ILE A 68 -5.38 -4.31 9.71
C ILE A 68 -5.60 -3.17 10.69
N LEU A 69 -5.71 -1.95 10.17
CA LEU A 69 -6.14 -0.78 10.93
C LEU A 69 -7.64 -0.56 10.73
N THR A 70 -8.31 -0.15 11.80
CA THR A 70 -9.73 0.24 11.77
C THR A 70 -9.82 1.71 12.14
N SER A 71 -10.57 2.49 11.37
CA SER A 71 -10.81 3.91 11.62
C SER A 71 -12.29 4.23 11.46
N ASP A 72 -12.78 5.11 12.32
CA ASP A 72 -14.12 5.71 12.29
C ASP A 72 -14.24 6.82 11.23
N GLN A 73 -13.12 7.27 10.65
CA GLN A 73 -13.10 8.32 9.65
C GLN A 73 -12.59 7.81 8.30
N ALA A 74 -13.30 8.19 7.23
CA ALA A 74 -12.81 8.07 5.85
C ALA A 74 -11.71 9.11 5.59
N GLY A 75 -10.55 8.91 6.19
CA GLY A 75 -9.35 9.68 5.86
C GLY A 75 -8.86 9.32 4.45
N ARG A 76 -8.28 10.29 3.73
CA ARG A 76 -7.61 10.08 2.43
C ARG A 76 -6.31 9.28 2.58
N LEU A 77 -6.42 8.03 3.00
CA LEU A 77 -5.32 7.07 2.94
C LEU A 77 -5.55 6.16 1.74
N ASN A 78 -4.81 6.42 0.67
CA ASN A 78 -4.96 5.70 -0.59
C ASN A 78 -4.10 4.44 -0.60
N THR A 79 -4.56 3.43 -1.34
CA THR A 79 -3.74 2.30 -1.76
C THR A 79 -2.41 2.77 -2.34
N GLY A 80 -1.29 2.22 -1.87
CA GLY A 80 0.07 2.60 -2.24
C GLY A 80 0.72 3.64 -1.33
N ALA A 81 -0.04 4.32 -0.45
CA ALA A 81 0.51 5.29 0.50
C ALA A 81 1.59 4.64 1.39
N PRO A 82 2.66 5.36 1.75
CA PRO A 82 3.76 4.80 2.51
C PRO A 82 3.37 4.52 3.97
N VAL A 83 3.91 3.43 4.51
CA VAL A 83 3.97 3.19 5.96
C VAL A 83 5.37 3.55 6.43
N LEU A 84 5.46 4.41 7.43
CA LEU A 84 6.69 5.02 7.91
C LEU A 84 6.98 4.60 9.36
N PHE A 85 8.26 4.42 9.68
CA PHE A 85 8.78 4.35 11.05
C PHE A 85 9.86 5.42 11.17
N HIS A 86 9.68 6.38 12.08
CA HIS A 86 10.57 7.55 12.23
C HIS A 86 10.85 8.29 10.91
N GLY A 87 9.84 8.41 10.05
CA GLY A 87 9.95 9.05 8.73
C GLY A 87 10.60 8.18 7.64
N TYR A 88 11.09 6.98 7.97
CA TYR A 88 11.64 6.04 7.01
C TYR A 88 10.56 5.08 6.48
N ARG A 89 10.48 4.89 5.15
CA ARG A 89 9.49 4.00 4.54
C ARG A 89 9.82 2.53 4.78
N VAL A 90 8.96 1.86 5.53
CA VAL A 90 9.07 0.43 5.89
C VAL A 90 8.00 -0.44 5.26
N GLY A 91 7.00 0.17 4.62
CA GLY A 91 5.88 -0.55 4.03
C GLY A 91 4.97 0.32 3.16
N SER A 92 3.77 -0.21 2.90
CA SER A 92 2.73 0.49 2.17
C SER A 92 1.33 0.00 2.51
N VAL A 93 0.33 0.83 2.21
CA VAL A 93 -1.09 0.46 2.29
C VAL A 93 -1.43 -0.42 1.09
N GLU A 94 -1.77 -1.69 1.32
CA GLU A 94 -2.18 -2.63 0.27
C GLU A 94 -3.63 -2.43 -0.17
N ALA A 95 -4.53 -2.13 0.78
CA ALA A 95 -5.95 -2.00 0.49
C ALA A 95 -6.64 -1.06 1.48
N SER A 96 -7.72 -0.43 1.01
CA SER A 96 -8.68 0.29 1.83
C SER A 96 -10.09 -0.17 1.47
N SER A 97 -10.92 -0.38 2.48
CA SER A 97 -12.30 -0.81 2.31
C SER A 97 -13.19 -0.17 3.37
N PHE A 98 -14.44 0.09 3.02
CA PHE A 98 -15.44 0.59 3.96
C PHE A 98 -16.40 -0.54 4.32
N ASP A 99 -16.49 -0.86 5.61
CA ASP A 99 -17.49 -1.81 6.11
C ASP A 99 -18.77 -1.07 6.47
N ILE A 100 -19.83 -1.35 5.71
CA ILE A 100 -21.16 -0.74 5.87
C ILE A 100 -21.80 -1.10 7.22
N LYS A 101 -21.51 -2.29 7.77
CA LYS A 101 -22.13 -2.76 9.02
C LYS A 101 -21.54 -2.05 10.23
N SER A 102 -20.20 -2.05 10.34
CA SER A 102 -19.51 -1.37 11.42
C SER A 102 -19.37 0.14 11.20
N ARG A 103 -19.62 0.63 9.98
CA ARG A 103 -19.41 2.02 9.54
C ARG A 103 -17.96 2.49 9.69
N ASN A 104 -17.02 1.55 9.66
CA ASN A 104 -15.60 1.83 9.78
C ASN A 104 -14.88 1.61 8.45
N MET A 105 -13.78 2.34 8.29
CA MET A 105 -12.76 2.04 7.30
C MET A 105 -11.81 0.97 7.83
N HIS A 106 -11.53 -0.02 7.00
CA HIS A 106 -10.44 -0.98 7.19
C HIS A 106 -9.32 -0.68 6.22
N TYR A 107 -8.11 -0.58 6.75
CA TYR A 107 -6.90 -0.41 5.96
C TYR A 107 -5.99 -1.62 6.18
N GLN A 108 -5.62 -2.29 5.10
CA GLN A 108 -4.62 -3.35 5.15
C GLN A 108 -3.26 -2.75 4.83
N LEU A 109 -2.36 -2.82 5.80
CA LEU A 109 -0.96 -2.43 5.65
C LEU A 109 -0.11 -3.67 5.39
N PHE A 110 0.93 -3.51 4.58
CA PHE A 110 2.01 -4.47 4.48
C PHE A 110 3.32 -3.81 4.92
N ILE A 111 3.99 -4.46 5.87
CA ILE A 111 5.26 -4.02 6.44
C ILE A 111 6.31 -5.04 6.03
N ASN A 112 7.30 -4.58 5.28
CA ASN A 112 8.31 -5.43 4.66
C ASN A 112 9.25 -6.01 5.73
N ALA A 113 9.69 -7.26 5.56
CA ALA A 113 10.85 -7.76 6.28
C ALA A 113 12.13 -6.99 5.87
N PRO A 114 13.05 -6.69 6.80
CA PRO A 114 13.09 -7.13 8.21
C PRO A 114 12.38 -6.17 9.19
N TYR A 115 11.65 -5.17 8.69
CA TYR A 115 11.00 -4.14 9.52
C TYR A 115 9.73 -4.63 10.21
N ASP A 116 9.23 -5.80 9.84
CA ASP A 116 8.16 -6.50 10.55
C ASP A 116 8.49 -6.73 12.03
N GLY A 117 9.78 -6.91 12.37
CA GLY A 117 10.24 -7.00 13.75
C GLY A 117 10.07 -5.72 14.59
N LEU A 118 9.75 -4.58 13.96
CA LEU A 118 9.45 -3.33 14.66
C LEU A 118 8.01 -3.29 15.19
N VAL A 119 7.13 -4.17 14.71
CA VAL A 119 5.71 -4.16 15.05
C VAL A 119 5.48 -5.05 16.26
N THR A 120 5.18 -4.41 17.39
CA THR A 120 4.92 -5.07 18.67
C THR A 120 3.55 -4.67 19.21
N GLU A 121 3.09 -5.29 20.30
CA GLU A 121 1.80 -4.98 20.93
C GLU A 121 1.70 -3.53 21.44
N ASN A 122 2.84 -2.89 21.71
CA ASN A 122 2.93 -1.52 22.22
C ASN A 122 3.03 -0.47 21.11
N VAL A 123 3.04 -0.90 19.84
CA VAL A 123 3.04 0.05 18.72
C VAL A 123 1.67 0.71 18.59
N ARG A 124 1.69 1.99 18.25
CA ARG A 124 0.50 2.75 17.84
C ARG A 124 0.72 3.33 16.47
N PHE A 125 -0.29 3.19 15.62
CA PHE A 125 -0.31 3.76 14.28
C PHE A 125 -1.11 5.06 14.31
N TRP A 126 -0.60 6.08 13.64
CA TRP A 126 -1.32 7.32 13.38
C TRP A 126 -1.18 7.72 11.92
N ARG A 127 -2.12 8.54 11.47
CA ARG A 127 -2.15 9.04 10.10
C ARG A 127 -1.31 10.31 10.01
N ASP A 128 -0.33 10.31 9.12
CA ASP A 128 0.38 11.54 8.73
C ASP A 128 -0.40 12.21 7.60
N SER A 129 -1.09 13.29 7.93
CA SER A 129 -1.46 14.30 6.94
C SER A 129 -0.21 15.11 6.65
N GLY A 130 0.25 15.13 5.39
CA GLY A 130 1.51 15.72 4.95
C GLY A 130 1.70 17.24 5.18
N ILE A 131 0.96 17.85 6.10
CA ILE A 131 1.20 19.20 6.62
C ILE A 131 0.98 19.17 8.14
N ALA A 132 2.06 19.25 8.91
CA ALA A 132 2.00 19.48 10.35
C ALA A 132 2.17 21.00 10.60
N PHE A 133 1.15 21.65 11.14
CA PHE A 133 1.23 23.04 11.60
C PHE A 133 1.35 23.03 13.13
N ASP A 134 2.53 23.35 13.65
CA ASP A 134 2.73 23.57 15.09
C ASP A 134 2.79 25.09 15.36
N LEU A 135 1.78 25.60 16.05
CA LEU A 135 1.75 26.97 16.56
C LEU A 135 1.97 26.93 18.07
N SER A 136 3.18 27.31 18.48
CA SER A 136 3.54 27.44 19.90
C SER A 136 3.65 28.92 20.30
N ALA A 137 3.62 29.19 21.60
CA ALA A 137 3.84 30.55 22.13
C ALA A 137 5.26 31.09 21.84
N GLN A 138 6.17 30.24 21.37
CA GLN A 138 7.55 30.57 21.00
C GLN A 138 7.70 30.95 19.51
N GLY A 139 6.66 30.83 18.69
CA GLY A 139 6.67 31.21 17.28
C GLY A 139 6.14 30.12 16.34
N LEU A 140 6.11 30.45 15.04
CA LEU A 140 5.70 29.53 13.96
C LEU A 140 6.90 28.67 13.53
N ARG A 141 6.77 27.34 13.67
CA ARG A 141 7.76 26.38 13.14
C ARG A 141 7.17 25.67 11.92
N LEU A 142 7.75 25.92 10.75
CA LEU A 142 7.38 25.23 9.51
C LEU A 142 8.41 24.14 9.21
N GLU A 143 8.06 22.88 9.46
CA GLU A 143 8.86 21.74 9.02
C GLU A 143 8.33 21.26 7.67
N MET A 144 8.96 21.72 6.59
CA MET A 144 8.66 21.23 5.24
C MET A 144 9.47 19.96 4.98
N GLY A 145 8.87 18.80 5.26
CA GLY A 145 9.40 17.51 4.79
C GLY A 145 9.51 17.48 3.26
N PHE A 146 10.36 16.59 2.72
CA PHE A 146 10.61 16.44 1.29
C PHE A 146 9.30 16.45 0.46
N LEU A 147 9.28 17.14 -0.68
CA LEU A 147 8.07 17.38 -1.48
C LEU A 147 7.28 16.10 -1.87
N THR A 148 7.91 14.93 -1.85
CA THR A 148 7.25 13.63 -2.14
C THR A 148 6.26 13.21 -1.06
N THR A 149 6.43 13.63 0.20
CA THR A 149 5.49 13.31 1.30
C THR A 149 4.28 14.25 1.40
N LEU A 150 4.32 15.41 0.72
CA LEU A 150 3.25 16.41 0.80
C LEU A 150 1.97 15.99 0.05
N PHE A 151 2.05 15.08 -0.93
CA PHE A 151 0.98 14.89 -1.92
C PHE A 151 0.02 13.70 -1.69
N SER A 152 0.40 12.66 -0.94
CA SER A 152 -0.42 11.43 -0.82
C SER A 152 -0.85 11.05 0.60
N GLY A 153 -0.31 11.70 1.63
CA GLY A 153 -0.47 11.27 3.04
C GLY A 153 0.21 9.92 3.31
N GLY A 154 0.29 9.52 4.58
CA GLY A 154 0.90 8.25 4.98
C GLY A 154 0.39 7.74 6.33
N VAL A 155 0.89 6.57 6.73
CA VAL A 155 0.71 6.05 8.09
C VAL A 155 2.08 5.98 8.75
N SER A 156 2.22 6.56 9.93
CA SER A 156 3.39 6.40 10.78
C SER A 156 3.06 5.54 11.98
N PHE A 157 4.07 4.90 12.55
CA PHE A 157 3.93 4.21 13.82
C PHE A 157 5.19 4.33 14.67
N ASP A 158 5.00 4.18 15.98
CA ASP A 158 6.07 4.15 16.97
C ASP A 158 5.62 3.41 18.23
N VAL A 159 6.57 3.08 19.08
CA VAL A 159 6.35 2.45 20.39
C VAL A 159 5.87 3.51 21.37
N VAL A 160 4.75 3.22 22.04
CA VAL A 160 4.16 4.08 23.10
C VAL A 160 4.37 3.44 24.46
#